data_AF-H7EMT1-F1
#
_entry.id   AF-H7EMT1-F1
#
_cell.length_a   1.000
_cell.length_b   1.000
_cell.length_c   1.000
_cell.angle_alpha   90.00
_cell.angle_beta   90.00
_cell.angle_gamma   90.00
#
_symmetry.space_group_name_H-M   'P 1'
#
loop_
_entity.id
_entity.type
_entity.pdbx_description
1 polymer ?
#
loop_
_entity_poly.entity_id
_entity_poly.type
_entity_poly.pdbx_seq_one_letter_code
_entity_poly.pdbx_strand_id
1 'polypeptide(L)'
;MTTIEKFYSDIQKAIKFDRANNGGHYDGKRACASICRLFETYNRDVPEVARQISDYWLNTYVLPSADAANEPSEANVAKIRAFHSFMNNDISDSLDALSQDDWENLRDFVNDSAETIELDALQSMMSVILDRGAL
;
A
#
# COMPACT_ATOMS: atom_id res chain seq x y z
N MET A 1 18.57 7.27 -2.02
CA MET A 1 17.51 6.35 -1.59
C MET A 1 16.22 7.14 -1.59
N THR A 2 15.29 6.84 -2.49
CA THR A 2 13.97 7.48 -2.54
C THR A 2 13.11 7.05 -1.34
N THR A 3 12.02 7.76 -1.07
CA THR A 3 11.06 7.38 -0.01
C THR A 3 10.52 5.97 -0.24
N ILE A 4 10.27 5.61 -1.51
CA ILE A 4 9.81 4.29 -1.92
C ILE A 4 10.87 3.20 -1.67
N GLU A 5 12.13 3.43 -2.04
CA GLU A 5 13.20 2.45 -1.81
C GLU A 5 13.39 2.18 -0.32
N LYS A 6 13.24 3.22 0.52
CA LYS A 6 13.29 3.09 1.97
C LYS A 6 12.10 2.26 2.48
N PHE A 7 10.88 2.57 2.02
CA PHE A 7 9.68 1.83 2.37
C PHE A 7 9.81 0.34 2.03
N TYR A 8 10.28 0.02 0.82
CA TYR A 8 10.53 -1.36 0.42
C TYR A 8 11.56 -2.06 1.30
N SER A 9 12.69 -1.40 1.59
CA SER A 9 13.69 -1.93 2.52
C SER A 9 13.08 -2.23 3.89
N ASP A 10 12.21 -1.36 4.40
CA ASP A 10 11.58 -1.54 5.72
C ASP A 10 10.52 -2.65 5.71
N ILE A 11 9.79 -2.85 4.61
CA ILE A 11 8.95 -4.06 4.40
C ILE A 11 9.80 -5.33 4.52
N GLN A 12 10.94 -5.38 3.82
CA GLN A 12 11.82 -6.54 3.84
C GLN A 12 12.37 -6.82 5.25
N LYS A 13 12.67 -5.77 6.02
CA LYS A 13 13.06 -5.91 7.43
C LYS A 13 11.91 -6.41 8.29
N ALA A 14 10.69 -5.90 8.10
CA ALA A 14 9.51 -6.35 8.85
C ALA A 14 9.25 -7.85 8.65
N ILE A 15 9.30 -8.33 7.41
CA ILE A 15 9.13 -9.75 7.08
C ILE A 15 10.22 -10.61 7.74
N LYS A 16 11.49 -10.19 7.65
CA LYS A 16 12.62 -10.91 8.27
C LYS A 16 12.53 -10.94 9.79
N PHE A 17 12.13 -9.82 10.40
CA PHE A 17 12.01 -9.68 11.84
C PHE A 17 10.89 -10.57 12.40
N ASP A 18 9.76 -10.67 11.69
CA ASP A 18 8.66 -11.57 12.04
C ASP A 18 9.12 -13.03 12.11
N ARG A 19 9.85 -13.49 11.09
CA ARG A 19 10.44 -14.84 11.05
C ARG A 19 11.39 -15.12 12.22
N ALA A 20 12.24 -14.15 12.55
CA ALA A 20 13.29 -14.33 13.56
C ALA A 20 12.74 -14.36 15.00
N ASN A 21 11.77 -13.50 15.34
CA ASN A 21 11.32 -13.33 16.73
C ASN A 21 10.22 -14.28 17.18
N ASN A 22 9.74 -15.13 16.28
CA ASN A 22 8.61 -16.01 16.56
C ASN A 22 9.01 -17.48 16.65
N GLY A 23 10.23 -17.74 17.14
CA GLY A 23 10.78 -19.08 17.25
C GLY A 23 10.94 -19.80 15.91
N GLY A 24 11.07 -19.05 14.81
CA GLY A 24 11.12 -19.59 13.44
C GLY A 24 9.75 -19.84 12.80
N HIS A 25 8.64 -19.61 13.51
CA HIS A 25 7.29 -19.76 12.98
C HIS A 25 6.79 -18.45 12.36
N TYR A 26 6.95 -18.35 11.05
CA TYR A 26 6.43 -17.24 10.27
C TYR A 26 4.90 -17.20 10.27
N ASP A 27 4.32 -16.02 10.50
CA ASP A 27 2.88 -15.78 10.35
C ASP A 27 2.67 -14.66 9.32
N GLY A 28 2.27 -15.06 8.11
CA GLY A 28 2.07 -14.11 7.02
C GLY A 28 1.01 -13.05 7.32
N LYS A 29 -0.01 -13.35 8.12
CA LYS A 29 -1.04 -12.35 8.50
C LYS A 29 -0.45 -11.30 9.42
N ARG A 30 0.39 -11.71 10.38
CA ARG A 30 1.04 -10.76 11.30
C ARG A 30 2.09 -9.91 10.59
N ALA A 31 2.84 -10.50 9.66
CA ALA A 31 3.76 -9.76 8.80
C ALA A 31 3.02 -8.71 7.97
N CYS A 32 1.90 -9.09 7.32
CA CYS A 32 1.06 -8.17 6.55
C CYS A 32 0.44 -7.07 7.41
N ALA A 33 -0.06 -7.39 8.62
CA ALA A 33 -0.56 -6.37 9.55
C ALA A 33 0.53 -5.37 9.98
N SER A 34 1.78 -5.83 10.11
CA SER A 34 2.92 -4.96 10.39
C SER A 34 3.24 -4.04 9.21
N ILE A 35 3.06 -4.53 7.98
CA ILE A 35 3.22 -3.75 6.75
C ILE A 35 2.11 -2.69 6.61
N CYS A 36 0.85 -3.00 6.93
CA CYS A 36 -0.24 -2.01 6.96
C CYS A 36 0.09 -0.85 7.92
N ARG A 37 0.55 -1.15 9.14
CA ARG A 37 0.98 -0.12 10.10
C ARG A 37 2.15 0.70 9.60
N LEU A 38 3.11 0.06 8.93
CA LEU A 38 4.24 0.75 8.31
C LEU A 38 3.76 1.69 7.21
N PHE A 39 2.87 1.24 6.33
CA PHE A 39 2.26 2.03 5.27
C PHE A 39 1.53 3.26 5.82
N GLU A 40 0.68 3.08 6.83
CA GLU A 40 -0.01 4.19 7.50
C GLU A 40 0.95 5.19 8.13
N THR A 41 2.05 4.71 8.73
CA THR A 41 3.07 5.57 9.33
C THR A 41 3.79 6.43 8.27
N TYR A 42 4.08 5.85 7.11
CA TYR A 42 4.72 6.54 5.99
C TYR A 42 3.80 7.56 5.32
N ASN A 43 2.48 7.34 5.34
CA ASN A 43 1.48 8.20 4.70
C ASN A 43 0.60 8.93 5.73
N ARG A 44 1.16 9.29 6.88
CA ARG A 44 0.46 9.90 8.01
C ARG A 44 -0.19 11.26 7.71
N ASP A 45 0.26 11.91 6.64
CA ASP A 45 -0.24 13.22 6.21
C ASP A 45 -1.61 13.09 5.53
N VAL A 46 -1.97 11.88 5.08
CA VAL A 46 -3.30 11.55 4.52
C VAL A 46 -3.83 10.27 5.20
N PRO A 47 -4.12 10.32 6.51
CA PRO A 47 -4.25 9.12 7.34
C PRO A 47 -5.51 8.29 7.04
N GLU A 48 -6.58 8.91 6.56
CA GLU A 48 -7.82 8.21 6.22
C GLU A 48 -7.66 7.36 4.96
N VAL A 49 -7.16 7.95 3.87
CA VAL A 49 -6.84 7.25 2.62
C VAL A 49 -5.79 6.16 2.88
N ALA A 50 -4.77 6.45 3.70
CA ALA A 50 -3.76 5.45 4.03
C ALA A 50 -4.36 4.21 4.72
N ARG A 51 -5.31 4.41 5.63
CA ARG A 51 -6.02 3.32 6.32
C ARG A 51 -6.93 2.55 5.37
N GLN A 52 -7.71 3.25 4.53
CA GLN A 52 -8.58 2.62 3.54
C GLN A 52 -7.78 1.73 2.58
N ILE A 53 -6.63 2.21 2.09
CA ILE A 53 -5.73 1.42 1.26
C ILE A 53 -5.17 0.21 2.01
N SER A 54 -4.69 0.39 3.25
CA SER A 54 -4.18 -0.71 4.08
C SER A 54 -5.22 -1.81 4.27
N ASP A 55 -6.46 -1.43 4.60
CA ASP A 55 -7.57 -2.35 4.80
C ASP A 55 -7.96 -3.03 3.49
N TYR A 56 -8.04 -2.28 2.39
CA TYR A 56 -8.34 -2.82 1.07
C TYR A 56 -7.29 -3.84 0.64
N TRP A 57 -6.00 -3.51 0.73
CA TRP A 57 -4.92 -4.42 0.36
C TRP A 57 -4.96 -5.71 1.18
N LEU A 58 -5.14 -5.60 2.50
CA LEU A 58 -5.20 -6.75 3.39
C LEU A 58 -6.40 -7.65 3.06
N ASN A 59 -7.59 -7.07 2.90
CA ASN A 59 -8.83 -7.82 2.70
C ASN A 59 -8.97 -8.39 1.28
N THR A 60 -8.41 -7.72 0.28
CA THR A 60 -8.55 -8.11 -1.13
C THR A 60 -7.45 -9.06 -1.58
N TYR A 61 -6.21 -8.86 -1.12
CA TYR A 61 -5.05 -9.57 -1.67
C TYR A 61 -4.39 -10.54 -0.70
N VAL A 62 -4.43 -10.27 0.60
CA VAL A 62 -3.72 -11.08 1.60
C VAL A 62 -4.64 -12.12 2.24
N LEU A 63 -5.76 -11.69 2.83
CA LEU A 63 -6.64 -12.59 3.57
C LEU A 63 -7.30 -13.68 2.71
N PRO A 64 -7.66 -13.44 1.44
CA PRO A 64 -8.19 -14.47 0.56
C PRO A 64 -7.12 -15.44 0.01
N SER A 65 -5.83 -15.19 0.26
CA SER A 65 -4.75 -16.02 -0.29
C SER A 65 -4.83 -17.46 0.19
N ALA A 66 -4.71 -18.40 -0.76
CA ALA A 66 -4.64 -19.82 -0.46
C ALA A 66 -3.34 -20.21 0.25
N ASP A 67 -2.31 -19.35 0.20
CA ASP A 67 -1.02 -19.54 0.86
C ASP A 67 -0.74 -18.45 1.91
N ALA A 68 -1.71 -18.27 2.81
CA ALA A 68 -1.63 -17.27 3.88
C ALA A 68 -0.38 -17.41 4.77
N ALA A 69 0.22 -18.60 4.84
CA ALA A 69 1.44 -18.84 5.59
C ALA A 69 2.66 -18.17 4.96
N ASN A 70 2.67 -17.92 3.65
CA ASN A 70 3.80 -17.29 2.94
C ASN A 70 3.53 -15.86 2.48
N GLU A 71 2.36 -15.29 2.79
CA GLU A 71 2.08 -13.87 2.54
C GLU A 71 2.98 -12.94 3.37
N PRO A 72 3.31 -11.72 2.89
CA PRO A 72 2.96 -11.20 1.59
C PRO A 72 3.83 -11.84 0.49
N SER A 73 3.19 -12.27 -0.60
CA SER A 73 3.89 -12.64 -1.84
C SER A 73 4.61 -11.43 -2.45
N GLU A 74 5.57 -11.67 -3.34
CA GLU A 74 6.25 -10.57 -4.05
C GLU A 74 5.27 -9.68 -4.83
N ALA A 75 4.23 -10.27 -5.41
CA ALA A 75 3.17 -9.54 -6.10
C ALA A 75 2.38 -8.63 -5.13
N ASN A 76 2.05 -9.13 -3.94
CA ASN A 76 1.36 -8.34 -2.92
C ASN A 76 2.26 -7.23 -2.35
N VAL A 77 3.56 -7.47 -2.24
CA VAL A 77 4.54 -6.43 -1.91
C VAL A 77 4.62 -5.37 -3.02
N ALA A 78 4.61 -5.77 -4.30
CA ALA A 78 4.59 -4.84 -5.43
C ALA A 78 3.34 -3.95 -5.42
N LYS A 79 2.16 -4.52 -5.12
CA LYS A 79 0.91 -3.75 -5.00
C LYS A 79 0.98 -2.68 -3.92
N ILE A 80 1.41 -3.01 -2.71
CA ILE A 80 1.46 -2.01 -1.63
C ILE A 80 2.54 -0.94 -1.87
N ARG A 81 3.62 -1.28 -2.60
CA ARG A 81 4.58 -0.28 -3.09
C ARG A 81 3.95 0.65 -4.13
N ALA A 82 3.18 0.12 -5.07
CA ALA A 82 2.48 0.93 -6.06
C ALA A 82 1.46 1.87 -5.39
N PHE A 83 0.72 1.40 -4.38
CA PHE A 83 -0.12 2.28 -3.57
C PHE A 83 0.69 3.38 -2.87
N HIS A 84 1.86 3.06 -2.32
CA HIS A 84 2.71 4.08 -1.67
C HIS A 84 3.26 5.10 -2.67
N SER A 85 3.58 4.63 -3.87
CA SER A 85 4.03 5.45 -5.01
C SER A 85 2.94 6.45 -5.40
N PHE A 86 1.69 5.99 -5.50
CA PHE A 86 0.51 6.84 -5.70
C PHE A 86 0.39 7.91 -4.61
N MET A 87 0.47 7.53 -3.33
CA MET A 87 0.34 8.46 -2.20
C MET A 87 1.39 9.57 -2.19
N ASN A 88 2.56 9.33 -2.81
CA ASN A 88 3.69 10.27 -2.82
C ASN A 88 3.89 10.96 -4.17
N ASN A 89 3.00 10.73 -5.15
CA ASN A 89 3.17 11.17 -6.54
C ASN A 89 4.55 10.82 -7.12
N ASP A 90 5.09 9.67 -6.71
CA ASP A 90 6.41 9.21 -7.11
C ASP A 90 6.23 8.04 -8.07
N ILE A 91 6.15 8.38 -9.36
CA ILE A 91 5.99 7.44 -10.48
C ILE A 91 7.27 6.67 -10.82
N SER A 92 8.30 6.70 -9.96
CA SER A 92 9.54 5.96 -10.19
C SER A 92 9.38 4.45 -10.00
N ASP A 93 8.40 4.00 -9.22
CA ASP A 93 8.02 2.58 -9.11
C ASP A 93 6.85 2.26 -10.05
N SER A 94 6.78 1.01 -10.51
CA SER A 94 5.76 0.60 -11.46
C SER A 94 4.37 0.58 -10.80
N LEU A 95 3.59 1.62 -11.09
CA LEU A 95 2.14 1.66 -10.86
C LEU A 95 1.38 0.57 -11.64
N ASP A 96 2.06 -0.15 -12.54
CA ASP A 96 1.46 -1.21 -13.37
C ASP A 96 1.09 -2.46 -12.56
N ALA A 97 1.49 -2.52 -11.28
CA ALA A 97 1.00 -3.54 -10.34
C ALA A 97 -0.49 -3.34 -9.95
N LEU A 98 -1.05 -2.15 -10.20
CA LEU A 98 -2.44 -1.82 -9.90
C LEU A 98 -3.35 -2.16 -11.07
N SER A 99 -4.45 -2.87 -10.79
CA SER A 99 -5.51 -3.18 -11.75
C SER A 99 -6.46 -1.99 -11.94
N GLN A 100 -7.39 -2.09 -12.89
CA GLN A 100 -8.46 -1.10 -13.04
C GLN A 100 -9.31 -0.98 -11.77
N ASP A 101 -9.68 -2.10 -11.16
CA ASP A 101 -10.44 -2.11 -9.90
C ASP A 101 -9.67 -1.41 -8.78
N ASP A 102 -8.34 -1.56 -8.71
CA ASP A 102 -7.50 -0.84 -7.75
C ASP A 102 -7.64 0.68 -7.93
N TRP A 103 -7.62 1.17 -9.18
CA TRP A 103 -7.76 2.59 -9.50
C TRP A 103 -9.15 3.14 -9.18
N GLU A 104 -10.19 2.36 -9.43
CA GLU A 104 -11.57 2.73 -9.07
C GLU A 104 -11.72 2.86 -7.56
N ASN A 105 -11.18 1.91 -6.79
CA ASN A 105 -11.19 1.99 -5.32
C ASN A 105 -10.37 3.17 -4.81
N LEU A 106 -9.19 3.45 -5.39
CA LEU A 106 -8.39 4.62 -5.03
C LEU A 106 -9.14 5.92 -5.26
N ARG A 107 -9.83 6.06 -6.40
CA ARG A 107 -10.68 7.23 -6.68
C ARG A 107 -11.74 7.40 -5.61
N ASP A 108 -12.41 6.31 -5.23
CA ASP A 108 -13.48 6.36 -4.25
C ASP A 108 -12.93 6.71 -2.85
N PHE A 109 -11.78 6.16 -2.44
CA PHE A 109 -11.11 6.53 -1.18
C PHE A 109 -10.73 8.01 -1.13
N VAL A 110 -10.13 8.53 -2.20
CA VAL A 110 -9.75 9.95 -2.28
C VAL A 110 -10.98 10.85 -2.26
N ASN A 111 -12.06 10.49 -2.95
CA ASN A 111 -13.31 11.25 -2.94
C ASN A 111 -13.98 11.25 -1.57
N ASP A 112 -14.07 10.09 -0.90
CA ASP A 112 -14.69 9.95 0.42
C ASP A 112 -13.97 10.76 1.49
N SER A 113 -12.65 10.90 1.37
CA SER A 113 -11.83 11.70 2.29
C SER A 113 -11.53 13.10 1.79
N ALA A 114 -12.06 13.55 0.64
CA ALA A 114 -11.63 14.80 0.00
C ALA A 114 -11.72 16.04 0.91
N GLU A 115 -12.68 16.07 1.84
CA GLU A 115 -12.86 17.16 2.80
C GLU A 115 -11.74 17.26 3.85
N THR A 116 -10.99 16.18 4.08
CA THR A 116 -9.94 16.08 5.10
C THR A 116 -8.52 16.16 4.53
N ILE A 117 -8.38 16.08 3.20
CA ILE A 117 -7.10 16.08 2.49
C ILE A 117 -6.70 17.53 2.17
N GLU A 118 -5.44 17.88 2.42
CA GLU A 118 -4.86 19.16 1.97
C GLU A 118 -4.96 19.30 0.45
N LEU A 119 -5.34 20.50 -0.02
CA LEU A 119 -5.71 20.74 -1.42
C LEU A 119 -4.63 20.32 -2.42
N ASP A 120 -3.36 20.59 -2.11
CA ASP A 120 -2.23 20.24 -2.98
C ASP A 120 -2.07 18.71 -3.11
N ALA A 121 -2.25 17.98 -1.99
CA ALA A 121 -2.18 16.52 -1.99
C ALA A 121 -3.38 15.92 -2.73
N LEU A 122 -4.59 16.46 -2.51
CA LEU A 122 -5.80 16.06 -3.21
C LEU A 122 -5.65 16.26 -4.73
N GLN A 123 -5.19 17.44 -5.15
CA GLN A 123 -4.97 17.75 -6.56
C GLN A 123 -3.94 16.81 -7.18
N SER A 124 -2.85 16.52 -6.47
CA SER A 124 -1.82 15.59 -6.93
C SER A 124 -2.38 14.18 -7.12
N MET A 125 -3.12 13.65 -6.14
CA MET A 125 -3.72 12.31 -6.21
C MET A 125 -4.74 12.21 -7.36
N MET A 126 -5.61 13.21 -7.48
CA MET A 126 -6.62 13.25 -8.55
C MET A 126 -5.99 13.34 -9.93
N SER A 127 -4.89 14.07 -10.11
CA SER A 127 -4.15 14.10 -11.37
C SER A 127 -3.66 12.70 -11.77
N VAL A 128 -3.06 11.96 -10.82
CA VAL A 128 -2.59 10.59 -11.08
C VAL A 128 -3.76 9.64 -11.42
N ILE A 129 -4.88 9.75 -10.70
CA ILE A 129 -6.08 8.95 -10.96
C ILE A 129 -6.62 9.23 -12.37
N LEU A 130 -6.71 10.50 -12.77
CA LEU A 130 -7.21 10.87 -14.10
C LEU A 130 -6.29 10.41 -15.23
N ASP A 131 -4.98 10.54 -15.05
CA ASP A 131 -3.99 10.06 -16.02
C ASP A 131 -4.08 8.54 -16.23
N ARG A 132 -4.46 7.79 -15.19
CA ARG A 132 -4.59 6.33 -15.22
C ARG A 132 -5.97 5.85 -15.64
N GLY A 133 -7.03 6.61 -15.33
CA GLY A 133 -8.42 6.34 -15.74
C GLY A 133 -8.77 6.76 -17.17
N ALA A 134 -7.83 7.35 -17.92
CA ALA A 134 -7.98 7.67 -19.34
C ALA A 134 -7.79 6.47 -20.28
N LEU A 135 -7.67 5.24 -19.74
CA LEU A 135 -7.51 3.98 -20.48
C LEU A 135 -8.79 3.13 -20.49
#